data_AF-A0A2A4YM53-F1
#
_entry.id   AF-A0A2A4YM53-F1
#
_cell.length_a   1.000
_cell.length_b   1.000
_cell.length_c   1.000
_cell.angle_alpha   90.00
_cell.angle_beta   90.00
_cell.angle_gamma   90.00
#
_symmetry.space_group_name_H-M   'P 1'
#
loop_
_entity.id
_entity.type
_entity.pdbx_description
1 polymer ?
#
loop_
_entity_poly.entity_id
_entity_poly.type
_entity_poly.pdbx_seq_one_letter_code
_entity_poly.pdbx_strand_id
1 'polypeptide(L)'
;MVKRIIGIVFLVLGIGFYVFGNYVASEVADGRKKISSGQKSVDDVQSLSKLTPFTKGIGKAATGSAQKKIDKGREDVRKYQILADWMHGVGIGVFVIGAGLLAYSFIFKKRN
;
A
#
# COMPACT_ATOMS: atom_id res chain seq x y z
N MET A 1 -16.30 -16.92 -30.02
CA MET A 1 -15.89 -15.51 -29.85
C MET A 1 -16.00 -15.06 -28.40
N VAL A 2 -17.11 -15.31 -27.71
CA VAL A 2 -17.37 -14.90 -26.31
C VAL A 2 -16.19 -15.21 -25.34
N LYS A 3 -15.62 -16.42 -25.39
CA LYS A 3 -14.48 -16.82 -24.53
C LYS A 3 -13.22 -15.96 -24.71
N ARG A 4 -12.97 -15.43 -25.92
CA ARG A 4 -11.84 -14.51 -26.18
C ARG A 4 -12.09 -13.13 -25.62
N ILE A 5 -13.31 -12.62 -25.76
CA ILE A 5 -13.68 -11.30 -25.23
C ILE A 5 -13.55 -11.31 -23.71
N ILE A 6 -14.08 -12.36 -23.05
CA ILE A 6 -13.95 -12.54 -21.60
C ILE A 6 -12.47 -12.59 -21.19
N GLY A 7 -11.64 -13.38 -21.88
CA GLY A 7 -10.21 -13.44 -21.56
C GLY A 7 -9.48 -12.10 -21.70
N ILE A 8 -9.81 -11.29 -22.71
CA ILE A 8 -9.25 -9.94 -22.87
C ILE A 8 -9.69 -9.02 -21.74
N VAL A 9 -10.97 -9.06 -21.36
CA VAL A 9 -11.51 -8.27 -20.23
C VAL A 9 -10.78 -8.61 -18.94
N PHE A 10 -10.55 -9.89 -18.65
CA PHE A 10 -9.80 -10.32 -17.48
C PHE A 10 -8.35 -9.86 -17.50
N LEU A 11 -7.68 -9.88 -18.66
CA LEU A 11 -6.31 -9.35 -18.77
C LEU A 11 -6.26 -7.85 -18.46
N VAL A 12 -7.16 -7.06 -19.07
CA VAL A 12 -7.21 -5.61 -18.85
C VAL A 12 -7.51 -5.28 -17.39
N LEU A 13 -8.47 -6.00 -16.77
CA LEU A 13 -8.76 -5.85 -15.35
C LEU A 13 -7.56 -6.22 -14.47
N GLY A 14 -6.90 -7.34 -14.74
CA GLY A 14 -5.71 -7.77 -13.99
C GLY A 14 -4.59 -6.73 -14.02
N ILE A 15 -4.31 -6.17 -15.20
CA ILE A 15 -3.34 -5.07 -15.37
C ILE A 15 -3.80 -3.84 -14.58
N GLY A 16 -5.08 -3.46 -14.68
CA GLY A 16 -5.63 -2.31 -13.95
C GLY A 16 -5.46 -2.44 -12.44
N PHE A 17 -5.79 -3.60 -11.87
CA PHE A 17 -5.60 -3.89 -10.45
C PHE A 17 -4.13 -3.84 -10.05
N TYR A 18 -3.22 -4.35 -10.88
CA TYR A 18 -1.80 -4.31 -10.61
C TYR A 18 -1.23 -2.88 -10.60
N VAL A 19 -1.60 -2.06 -11.60
CA VAL A 19 -1.19 -0.65 -11.67
C VAL A 19 -1.75 0.15 -10.51
N PHE A 20 -3.02 -0.05 -10.17
CA PHE A 20 -3.63 0.63 -9.02
C PHE A 20 -2.99 0.19 -7.69
N GLY A 21 -2.67 -1.10 -7.53
CA GLY A 21 -1.92 -1.58 -6.37
C GLY A 21 -0.56 -0.88 -6.22
N ASN A 22 0.15 -0.62 -7.33
CA ASN A 22 1.42 0.14 -7.30
C ASN A 22 1.23 1.59 -6.84
N TYR A 23 0.13 2.23 -7.27
CA TYR A 23 -0.20 3.57 -6.82
C TYR A 23 -0.41 3.61 -5.29
N VAL A 24 -1.21 2.68 -4.75
CA VAL A 24 -1.43 2.57 -3.30
C VAL A 24 -0.13 2.26 -2.57
N ALA A 25 0.71 1.37 -3.10
CA ALA A 25 2.01 1.04 -2.50
C ALA A 25 2.95 2.26 -2.46
N SER A 26 2.92 3.12 -3.50
CA SER A 26 3.69 4.37 -3.52
C SER A 26 3.21 5.34 -2.44
N GLU A 27 1.90 5.52 -2.30
CA GLU A 27 1.31 6.39 -1.28
C GLU A 27 1.64 5.91 0.15
N VAL A 28 1.64 4.58 0.36
CA VAL A 28 2.10 3.93 1.60
C VAL A 28 3.58 4.24 1.87
N ALA A 29 4.43 4.19 0.85
CA ALA A 29 5.85 4.49 0.98
C ALA A 29 6.08 5.96 1.38
N ASP A 30 5.34 6.89 0.78
CA ASP A 30 5.43 8.31 1.14
C ASP A 30 4.83 8.61 2.52
N GLY A 31 3.75 7.91 2.89
CA GLY A 31 3.22 7.91 4.27
C GLY A 31 4.25 7.45 5.29
N ARG A 32 4.98 6.36 5.01
CA ARG A 32 6.09 5.89 5.86
C ARG A 32 7.20 6.92 6.02
N LYS A 33 7.57 7.63 4.94
CA LYS A 33 8.57 8.71 5.01
C LYS A 33 8.09 9.86 5.92
N LYS A 34 6.85 10.31 5.76
CA LYS A 34 6.25 11.37 6.59
C LYS A 34 6.19 10.99 8.08
N ILE A 35 5.85 9.73 8.37
CA ILE A 35 5.86 9.17 9.74
C ILE A 35 7.28 9.16 10.30
N SER A 36 8.26 8.74 9.50
CA SER A 36 9.67 8.69 9.94
C SER A 36 10.23 10.09 10.22
N SER A 37 9.93 11.08 9.37
CA SER A 37 10.34 12.46 9.62
C SER A 37 9.63 13.05 10.84
N GLY A 38 8.34 12.76 11.01
CA GLY A 38 7.58 13.19 12.19
C GLY A 38 8.09 12.57 13.49
N GLN A 39 8.45 11.29 13.47
CA GLN A 39 9.05 10.60 14.63
C GLN A 39 10.39 11.24 14.98
N LYS A 40 11.23 11.54 13.98
CA LYS A 40 12.51 12.20 14.20
C LYS A 40 12.33 13.58 14.88
N SER A 41 11.37 14.39 14.42
CA SER A 41 11.05 15.67 15.05
C SER A 41 10.55 15.52 16.49
N VAL A 42 9.74 14.50 16.77
CA VAL A 42 9.29 14.20 18.13
C VAL A 42 10.46 13.81 19.01
N ASP A 43 11.34 12.94 18.53
CA ASP A 43 12.51 12.46 19.26
C ASP A 43 13.50 13.61 19.54
N ASP A 44 13.70 14.51 18.58
CA ASP A 44 14.54 15.70 18.73
C ASP A 44 13.99 16.62 19.84
N VAL A 45 12.69 16.95 19.81
CA VAL A 45 12.04 17.76 20.85
C VAL A 45 12.10 17.05 22.22
N GLN A 46 11.93 15.74 22.24
CA GLN A 46 11.98 14.95 23.47
C GLN A 46 13.41 14.87 24.03
N SER A 47 14.44 14.89 23.17
CA SER A 47 15.85 14.95 23.58
C SER A 47 16.20 16.32 24.16
N LEU A 48 15.75 17.41 23.54
CA LEU A 48 15.98 18.78 23.99
C LEU A 48 15.28 19.07 25.31
N SER A 49 14.05 18.58 25.48
CA SER A 49 13.28 18.72 26.72
C SER A 49 13.77 17.83 27.87
N LYS A 50 14.67 16.88 27.62
CA LYS A 50 15.34 16.09 28.68
C LYS A 50 16.49 16.84 29.34
N LEU A 51 17.02 17.90 28.72
CA LEU A 51 18.16 18.67 29.22
C LEU A 51 17.84 19.52 30.44
N THR A 52 16.57 19.86 30.69
CA THR A 52 16.14 20.61 31.88
C THR A 52 14.91 19.98 32.54
N PRO A 53 14.87 19.81 33.88
CA PRO A 53 13.75 19.16 34.57
C PRO A 53 12.41 19.89 34.40
N PHE A 54 12.44 21.22 34.18
CA PHE A 54 11.25 22.04 33.95
C PHE A 54 10.64 21.85 32.55
N THR A 55 11.47 21.59 31.53
CA THR A 55 11.02 21.40 30.14
C THR A 55 10.56 19.96 29.87
N LYS A 56 10.93 18.99 30.73
CA LYS A 56 10.56 17.57 30.64
C LYS A 56 9.05 17.33 30.64
N GLY A 57 8.31 18.04 31.49
CA GLY A 57 6.85 17.94 31.58
C GLY A 57 6.14 18.51 30.34
N ILE A 58 6.60 19.67 29.87
CA ILE A 58 6.05 20.37 28.71
C ILE A 58 6.37 19.60 27.42
N GLY A 59 7.60 19.10 27.28
CA GLY A 59 8.01 18.28 26.14
C GLY A 59 7.20 16.99 26.00
N LYS A 60 6.93 16.27 27.10
CA LYS A 60 6.05 15.09 27.08
C LYS A 60 4.61 15.42 26.70
N ALA A 61 4.05 16.52 27.22
CA ALA A 61 2.69 16.94 26.88
C ALA A 61 2.56 17.36 25.40
N ALA A 62 3.53 18.12 24.88
CA ALA A 62 3.55 18.57 23.49
C ALA A 62 3.74 17.40 22.52
N THR A 63 4.71 16.53 22.80
CA THR A 63 5.04 15.36 21.95
C THR A 63 4.01 14.25 22.02
N GLY A 64 3.25 14.11 23.11
CA GLY A 64 2.25 13.04 23.25
C GLY A 64 1.14 13.08 22.19
N SER A 65 0.67 14.29 21.85
CA SER A 65 -0.32 14.47 20.78
C SER A 65 0.23 14.15 19.38
N ALA A 66 1.50 14.49 19.14
CA ALA A 66 2.21 14.18 17.91
C ALA A 66 2.49 12.68 17.78
N GLN A 67 2.93 12.03 18.85
CA GLN A 67 3.14 10.57 18.90
C GLN A 67 1.84 9.83 18.59
N LYS A 68 0.72 10.23 19.18
CA LYS A 68 -0.59 9.61 18.90
C LYS A 68 -1.01 9.74 17.43
N LYS A 69 -0.65 10.84 16.75
CA LYS A 69 -0.88 10.99 15.31
C LYS A 69 0.04 10.10 14.48
N ILE A 70 1.31 9.97 14.87
CA ILE A 70 2.28 9.10 14.24
C ILE A 70 1.84 7.63 14.36
N ASP A 71 1.38 7.21 15.54
CA ASP A 71 0.92 5.84 15.80
C ASP A 71 -0.31 5.50 14.95
N LYS A 72 -1.29 6.42 14.87
CA LYS A 72 -2.43 6.28 13.95
C LYS A 72 -1.98 6.19 12.48
N GLY A 73 -1.06 7.06 12.08
CA GLY A 73 -0.51 7.03 10.72
C GLY A 73 0.16 5.70 10.40
N ARG A 74 0.88 5.08 11.35
CA ARG A 74 1.48 3.75 11.17
C ARG A 74 0.42 2.67 10.98
N GLU A 75 -0.68 2.75 11.73
CA GLU A 75 -1.81 1.82 11.58
C GLU A 75 -2.47 1.94 10.20
N ASP A 76 -2.71 3.17 9.74
CA ASP A 76 -3.31 3.43 8.43
C ASP A 76 -2.40 2.95 7.30
N VAL A 77 -1.11 3.28 7.35
CA VAL A 77 -0.10 2.80 6.40
C VAL A 77 -0.09 1.27 6.34
N ARG A 78 -0.21 0.57 7.49
CA ARG A 78 -0.27 -0.89 7.52
C ARG A 78 -1.53 -1.43 6.85
N LYS A 79 -2.70 -0.81 7.09
CA LYS A 79 -3.96 -1.19 6.44
C LYS A 79 -3.87 -1.03 4.92
N TYR A 80 -3.36 0.12 4.45
CA TYR A 80 -3.19 0.37 3.02
C TYR A 80 -2.14 -0.53 2.37
N GLN A 81 -1.10 -0.92 3.11
CA GLN A 81 -0.12 -1.88 2.59
C GLN A 81 -0.73 -3.27 2.40
N ILE A 82 -1.50 -3.75 3.37
CA ILE A 82 -2.22 -5.03 3.24
C ILE A 82 -3.19 -4.96 2.05
N LEU A 83 -3.88 -3.83 1.87
CA LEU A 83 -4.75 -3.62 0.73
C LEU A 83 -3.98 -3.65 -0.60
N ALA A 84 -2.84 -2.96 -0.68
CA ALA A 84 -1.98 -2.95 -1.87
C ALA A 84 -1.48 -4.37 -2.21
N ASP A 85 -0.98 -5.11 -1.22
CA ASP A 85 -0.52 -6.49 -1.39
C ASP A 85 -1.66 -7.40 -1.87
N TRP A 86 -2.87 -7.23 -1.32
CA TRP A 86 -4.06 -7.95 -1.77
C TRP A 86 -4.44 -7.60 -3.21
N MET A 87 -4.40 -6.32 -3.58
CA MET A 87 -4.71 -5.86 -4.94
C MET A 87 -3.70 -6.37 -5.96
N HIS A 88 -2.41 -6.44 -5.60
CA HIS A 88 -1.40 -7.07 -6.43
C HIS A 88 -1.65 -8.57 -6.58
N GLY A 89 -1.92 -9.28 -5.48
CA GLY A 89 -2.20 -10.71 -5.51
C GLY A 89 -3.43 -11.05 -6.37
N VAL A 90 -4.54 -10.35 -6.17
CA VAL A 90 -5.77 -10.51 -6.97
C VAL A 90 -5.52 -10.11 -8.42
N GLY A 91 -4.84 -8.99 -8.67
CA GLY A 91 -4.52 -8.52 -10.02
C GLY A 91 -3.72 -9.56 -10.81
N ILE A 92 -2.68 -10.13 -10.21
CA ILE A 92 -1.89 -11.21 -10.81
C ILE A 92 -2.76 -12.46 -11.05
N GLY A 93 -3.57 -12.87 -10.07
CA GLY A 93 -4.44 -14.04 -10.21
C GLY A 93 -5.44 -13.90 -11.37
N VAL A 94 -6.13 -12.76 -11.44
CA VAL A 94 -7.08 -12.42 -12.51
C VAL A 94 -6.37 -12.38 -13.87
N PHE A 95 -5.17 -11.81 -13.93
CA PHE A 95 -4.36 -11.78 -15.14
C PHE A 95 -3.99 -13.19 -15.62
N VAL A 96 -3.50 -14.06 -14.73
CA VAL A 96 -3.13 -15.45 -15.06
C VAL A 96 -4.34 -16.24 -15.55
N ILE A 97 -5.50 -16.09 -14.92
CA ILE A 97 -6.75 -16.72 -15.36
C ILE A 97 -7.15 -16.23 -16.75
N GLY A 98 -7.09 -14.92 -17.00
CA GLY A 98 -7.38 -14.32 -18.31
C GLY A 98 -6.44 -14.84 -19.41
N ALA A 99 -5.13 -14.90 -19.12
CA ALA A 99 -4.12 -15.44 -20.02
C ALA A 99 -4.38 -16.92 -20.33
N GLY A 100 -4.70 -17.73 -19.32
CA GLY A 100 -5.03 -19.15 -19.46
C GLY A 100 -6.27 -19.39 -20.31
N LEU A 101 -7.34 -18.61 -20.10
CA LEU A 101 -8.57 -18.68 -20.91
C LEU A 101 -8.30 -18.33 -22.39
N LEU A 102 -7.45 -17.33 -22.64
CA LEU A 102 -7.05 -16.98 -24.00
C LEU A 102 -6.20 -18.09 -24.64
N ALA A 103 -5.16 -18.55 -23.96
CA ALA A 103 -4.30 -19.64 -24.45
C ALA A 103 -5.13 -20.88 -24.78
N TYR A 104 -6.02 -21.30 -23.87
CA TYR A 104 -6.96 -22.40 -24.10
C TYR A 104 -7.84 -22.14 -25.33
N SER A 105 -8.43 -20.94 -25.46
CA SER A 105 -9.26 -20.59 -26.60
C SER A 105 -8.51 -20.57 -27.94
N PHE A 106 -7.20 -20.31 -27.96
CA PHE A 106 -6.38 -20.36 -29.17
C PHE A 106 -5.94 -21.79 -29.52
N ILE A 107 -5.51 -22.57 -28.53
CA ILE A 107 -5.08 -23.96 -28.71
C ILE A 107 -6.25 -24.84 -29.17
N PHE A 108 -7.43 -24.69 -28.56
CA PHE A 108 -8.61 -25.48 -28.94
C PHE A 108 -9.15 -25.10 -30.33
N LYS A 109 -9.01 -23.83 -30.76
CA LYS A 109 -9.38 -23.41 -32.12
C LYS A 109 -8.40 -23.92 -33.19
N LYS A 110 -7.16 -24.25 -32.82
CA LYS A 110 -6.17 -24.83 -33.75
C LYS A 110 -6.35 -26.35 -33.93
N ARG A 111 -7.11 -27.00 -33.02
CA ARG A 111 -7.29 -28.46 -32.97
C ARG A 111 -8.56 -28.97 -33.68
N ASN A 112 -9.50 -28.07 -33.98
CA ASN A 112 -10.68 -28.29 -34.82
C ASN A 112 -10.54 -27.47 -36.10
#